data_AF-R9JN19-F1
#
_entry.id   AF-R9JN19-F1
#
_cell.length_a   1.000
_cell.length_b   1.000
_cell.length_c   1.000
_cell.angle_alpha   90.00
_cell.angle_beta   90.00
_cell.angle_gamma   90.00
#
_symmetry.space_group_name_H-M   'P 1'
#
loop_
_entity.id
_entity.type
_entity.pdbx_description
1 polymer ?
#
loop_
_entity_poly.entity_id
_entity_poly.type
_entity_poly.pdbx_seq_one_letter_code
_entity_poly.pdbx_strand_id
1 'polypeptide(L)'
;MKSNIFIPKIINVGYQNRSGTYTGKLAYVIYYDEKGKLRKEASWNSWRDKKIPNEEFDNVPTTGFVLNKKVGDYSSGWDHRQAYCRVYDPRNFEFEITIENLLYILENANSIKGKGLEGEFVYGWDGKDLVLMPVESPDYKQITEYNKIVHNNESIKAKDLIVGATYLTKDNEEWIYVGRFDYYDSGYKWTENGEVKTSKSGKEIPRVHGRYGYEYIDYDYIDNYPYGKYYWFATENNDIWNFKQFKSISQNKFISCVDDKCTSKYSDIFWALEGSHHYSPYDPLKDVVCNMTLGDFLDLGIRKHSNGEIYYRSFKFISSHAGDDESYLADDCYGDDKGKFQIKKYIKADKDKWSYGYRVGYETKILKPMELKEIYEIMKPKYIQKYLANGREYEKEYKI
;
A
#
# COMPACT_ATOMS: atom_id res chain seq x y z
N MET A 1 0.76 -19.83 10.81
CA MET A 1 -0.20 -18.69 10.79
C MET A 1 0.57 -17.38 10.95
N LYS A 2 -0.05 -16.20 10.81
CA LYS A 2 0.62 -14.94 11.18
C LYS A 2 0.61 -14.77 12.71
N SER A 3 1.69 -14.24 13.28
CA SER A 3 1.81 -13.98 14.72
C SER A 3 0.94 -12.80 15.22
N ASN A 4 0.44 -11.95 14.31
CA ASN A 4 -0.38 -10.78 14.65
C ASN A 4 -1.90 -11.04 14.73
N ILE A 5 -2.32 -12.31 14.79
CA ILE A 5 -3.73 -12.65 14.96
C ILE A 5 -4.24 -12.02 16.26
N PHE A 6 -5.35 -11.28 16.16
CA PHE A 6 -5.98 -10.69 17.34
C PHE A 6 -6.92 -11.70 18.01
N ILE A 7 -6.67 -12.00 19.28
CA ILE A 7 -7.52 -12.84 20.13
C ILE A 7 -8.31 -11.89 21.05
N PRO A 8 -9.60 -11.65 20.76
CA PRO A 8 -10.43 -10.82 21.64
C PRO A 8 -10.68 -11.50 22.97
N LYS A 9 -11.00 -10.73 24.01
CA LYS A 9 -11.45 -11.27 25.30
C LYS A 9 -12.92 -11.72 25.25
N ILE A 10 -13.75 -11.01 24.49
CA ILE A 10 -15.19 -11.23 24.39
C ILE A 10 -15.60 -11.31 22.92
N ILE A 11 -16.36 -12.35 22.58
CA ILE A 11 -17.06 -12.48 21.30
C ILE A 11 -18.53 -12.11 21.45
N ASN A 12 -19.12 -11.57 20.39
CA ASN A 12 -20.54 -11.27 20.29
C ASN A 12 -21.12 -11.99 19.06
N VAL A 13 -22.17 -12.76 19.28
CA VAL A 13 -22.70 -13.74 18.34
C VAL A 13 -24.11 -13.34 17.94
N GLY A 14 -24.29 -13.08 16.65
CA GLY A 14 -25.59 -12.75 16.05
C GLY A 14 -26.07 -13.90 15.20
N TYR A 15 -27.39 -14.07 15.08
CA TYR A 15 -27.97 -15.26 14.47
C TYR A 15 -28.86 -14.96 13.27
N GLN A 16 -28.93 -15.93 12.36
CA GLN A 16 -29.94 -16.05 11.32
C GLN A 16 -30.59 -17.43 11.38
N ASN A 17 -31.87 -17.52 11.04
CA ASN A 17 -32.52 -18.83 10.93
C ASN A 17 -31.96 -19.62 9.75
N ARG A 18 -31.55 -20.87 9.99
CA ARG A 18 -30.95 -21.72 8.98
C ARG A 18 -31.35 -23.18 9.22
N SER A 19 -32.38 -23.65 8.51
CA SER A 19 -32.88 -25.03 8.65
C SER A 19 -31.84 -26.14 8.45
N GLY A 20 -30.78 -25.87 7.68
CA GLY A 20 -29.69 -26.82 7.46
C GLY A 20 -28.63 -26.87 8.57
N THR A 21 -28.90 -26.34 9.75
CA THR A 21 -28.03 -26.39 10.95
C THR A 21 -28.70 -27.29 11.99
N TYR A 22 -27.93 -27.96 12.85
CA TYR A 22 -28.46 -28.73 13.97
C TYR A 22 -29.22 -27.85 14.96
N THR A 23 -28.75 -26.62 15.15
CA THR A 23 -29.36 -25.65 16.08
C THR A 23 -30.54 -24.89 15.48
N GLY A 24 -30.78 -25.02 14.17
CA GLY A 24 -31.70 -24.19 13.41
C GLY A 24 -31.21 -22.74 13.20
N LYS A 25 -29.99 -22.39 13.66
CA LYS A 25 -29.41 -21.05 13.58
C LYS A 25 -27.99 -21.09 13.00
N LEU A 26 -27.67 -20.11 12.16
CA LEU A 26 -26.30 -19.81 11.73
C LEU A 26 -25.81 -18.56 12.45
N ALA A 27 -24.61 -18.61 12.97
CA ALA A 27 -23.97 -17.53 13.69
C ALA A 27 -23.08 -16.68 12.76
N TYR A 28 -23.10 -15.37 13.00
CA TYR A 28 -22.05 -14.45 12.60
C TYR A 28 -21.39 -13.94 13.88
N VAL A 29 -20.17 -14.42 14.12
CA VAL A 29 -19.35 -14.07 15.28
C VAL A 29 -18.54 -12.82 14.97
N ILE A 30 -18.63 -11.83 15.87
CA ILE A 30 -17.81 -10.61 15.89
C ILE A 30 -17.22 -10.44 17.30
N TYR A 31 -16.50 -9.34 17.53
CA TYR A 31 -15.72 -9.17 18.75
C TYR A 31 -15.58 -7.71 19.18
N TYR A 32 -15.28 -7.53 20.46
CA TYR A 32 -14.80 -6.27 21.02
C TYR A 32 -13.29 -6.17 20.90
N ASP A 33 -12.80 -5.06 20.35
CA ASP A 33 -11.36 -4.78 20.28
C ASP A 33 -10.78 -4.37 21.66
N GLU A 34 -9.47 -4.12 21.72
CA GLU A 34 -8.75 -3.75 22.94
C GLU A 34 -9.26 -2.43 23.58
N LYS A 35 -10.03 -1.64 22.82
CA LYS A 35 -10.64 -0.37 23.26
C LYS A 35 -12.11 -0.52 23.64
N GLY A 36 -12.64 -1.74 23.63
CA GLY A 36 -14.05 -2.03 23.88
C GLY A 36 -14.97 -1.63 22.71
N LYS A 37 -14.43 -1.41 21.51
CA LYS A 37 -15.25 -1.10 20.33
C LYS A 37 -15.63 -2.39 19.60
N LEU A 38 -16.93 -2.54 19.34
CA LEU A 38 -17.47 -3.66 18.57
C LEU A 38 -17.04 -3.56 17.09
N ARG A 39 -16.31 -4.56 16.59
CA ARG A 39 -15.82 -4.60 15.21
C ARG A 39 -16.86 -5.21 14.28
N LYS A 40 -16.94 -4.68 13.04
CA LYS A 40 -17.92 -5.07 12.01
C LYS A 40 -19.41 -4.88 12.40
N GLU A 41 -19.69 -4.08 13.42
CA GLU A 41 -21.03 -3.88 13.98
C GLU A 41 -22.10 -3.58 12.92
N ALA A 42 -21.85 -2.65 11.99
CA ALA A 42 -22.85 -2.28 10.98
C ALA A 42 -23.22 -3.44 10.05
N SER A 43 -22.21 -4.16 9.52
CA SER A 43 -22.42 -5.33 8.66
C SER A 43 -23.08 -6.47 9.43
N TRP A 44 -22.69 -6.69 10.68
CA TRP A 44 -23.26 -7.70 11.54
C TRP A 44 -24.72 -7.41 11.90
N ASN A 45 -25.05 -6.17 12.26
CA ASN A 45 -26.41 -5.73 12.55
C ASN A 45 -27.33 -5.77 11.32
N SER A 46 -26.77 -5.57 10.13
CA SER A 46 -27.50 -5.74 8.87
C SER A 46 -27.73 -7.21 8.53
N TRP A 47 -26.83 -8.10 8.94
CA TRP A 47 -26.89 -9.52 8.60
C TRP A 47 -27.76 -10.33 9.56
N ARG A 48 -27.72 -10.07 10.87
CA ARG A 48 -28.46 -10.86 11.88
C ARG A 48 -29.97 -10.58 11.84
N ASP A 49 -30.76 -11.56 12.25
CA ASP A 49 -32.18 -11.36 12.52
C ASP A 49 -32.33 -10.63 13.86
N LYS A 50 -32.83 -9.40 13.82
CA LYS A 50 -33.01 -8.55 15.01
C LYS A 50 -34.04 -9.11 16.00
N LYS A 51 -34.87 -10.07 15.59
CA LYS A 51 -35.83 -10.76 16.47
C LYS A 51 -35.17 -11.85 17.32
N ILE A 52 -33.99 -12.33 16.92
CA ILE A 52 -33.20 -13.27 17.70
C ILE A 52 -32.19 -12.45 18.51
N PRO A 53 -32.20 -12.54 19.86
CA PRO A 53 -31.21 -11.85 20.67
C PRO A 53 -29.81 -12.36 20.32
N ASN A 54 -28.85 -11.45 20.30
CA ASN A 54 -27.43 -11.82 20.24
C ASN A 54 -26.94 -12.23 21.62
N GLU A 55 -25.85 -12.98 21.66
CA GLU A 55 -25.24 -13.47 22.88
C GLU A 55 -23.76 -13.07 22.93
N GLU A 56 -23.28 -12.73 24.12
CA GLU A 56 -21.88 -12.42 24.37
C GLU A 56 -21.25 -13.53 25.20
N PHE A 57 -20.04 -13.94 24.83
CA PHE A 57 -19.33 -15.00 25.51
C PHE A 57 -17.86 -14.62 25.71
N ASP A 58 -17.29 -15.09 26.81
CA ASP A 58 -15.85 -15.03 27.02
C ASP A 58 -15.12 -15.92 26.00
N ASN A 59 -14.07 -15.39 25.40
CA ASN A 59 -13.24 -16.11 24.44
C ASN A 59 -12.08 -16.83 25.14
N VAL A 60 -12.44 -17.71 26.06
CA VAL A 60 -11.51 -18.58 26.79
C VAL A 60 -11.30 -19.91 26.04
N PRO A 61 -10.15 -20.59 26.24
CA PRO A 61 -9.93 -21.95 25.77
C PRO A 61 -11.16 -22.83 26.01
N THR A 62 -11.69 -23.39 24.93
CA THR A 62 -12.97 -24.13 24.94
C THR A 62 -12.83 -25.43 24.18
N THR A 63 -13.33 -26.53 24.74
CA THR A 63 -13.35 -27.86 24.11
C THR A 63 -14.75 -28.19 23.55
N GLY A 64 -14.83 -29.11 22.60
CA GLY A 64 -16.13 -29.66 22.15
C GLY A 64 -16.64 -29.10 20.83
N PHE A 65 -15.78 -28.44 20.05
CA PHE A 65 -16.09 -28.03 18.69
C PHE A 65 -16.26 -29.25 17.79
N VAL A 66 -17.24 -29.24 16.89
CA VAL A 66 -17.51 -30.38 15.98
C VAL A 66 -17.58 -29.91 14.54
N LEU A 67 -16.79 -30.52 13.66
CA LEU A 67 -16.93 -30.31 12.21
C LEU A 67 -18.29 -30.85 11.76
N ASN A 68 -19.13 -30.01 11.17
CA ASN A 68 -20.46 -30.40 10.71
C ASN A 68 -20.44 -30.82 9.24
N LYS A 69 -20.30 -29.84 8.33
CA LYS A 69 -20.41 -30.09 6.89
C LYS A 69 -19.74 -29.02 6.05
N LYS A 70 -19.41 -29.37 4.81
CA LYS A 70 -19.05 -28.43 3.76
C LYS A 70 -20.27 -27.56 3.40
N VAL A 71 -20.05 -26.26 3.28
CA VAL A 71 -21.02 -25.27 2.81
C VAL A 71 -20.33 -24.27 1.88
N GLY A 72 -21.10 -23.47 1.15
CA GLY A 72 -20.56 -22.74 0.00
C GLY A 72 -20.39 -23.67 -1.21
N ASP A 73 -19.64 -23.23 -2.21
CA ASP A 73 -19.38 -24.00 -3.44
C ASP A 73 -20.63 -24.30 -4.29
N TYR A 74 -21.22 -23.26 -4.88
CA TYR A 74 -22.20 -23.41 -5.97
C TYR A 74 -21.71 -22.67 -7.22
N SER A 75 -21.74 -23.36 -8.35
CA SER A 75 -21.31 -22.87 -9.65
C SER A 75 -22.53 -22.35 -10.42
N SER A 76 -22.69 -21.03 -10.46
CA SER A 76 -23.55 -20.38 -11.45
C SER A 76 -22.75 -19.29 -12.16
N GLY A 77 -21.85 -19.70 -13.06
CA GLY A 77 -21.03 -18.80 -13.90
C GLY A 77 -19.61 -18.58 -13.38
N TRP A 78 -18.96 -17.54 -13.89
CA TRP A 78 -17.57 -17.16 -13.58
C TRP A 78 -17.36 -16.69 -12.12
N ASP A 79 -18.43 -16.61 -11.32
CA ASP A 79 -18.39 -16.17 -9.93
C ASP A 79 -18.51 -17.39 -9.00
N HIS A 80 -17.35 -17.91 -8.58
CA HIS A 80 -17.27 -19.08 -7.72
C HIS A 80 -17.40 -18.66 -6.25
N ARG A 81 -18.49 -19.09 -5.59
CA ARG A 81 -18.60 -18.90 -4.14
C ARG A 81 -17.55 -19.75 -3.43
N GLN A 82 -16.71 -19.10 -2.63
CA GLN A 82 -15.72 -19.78 -1.79
C GLN A 82 -16.35 -20.89 -0.93
N ALA A 83 -15.63 -21.99 -0.77
CA ALA A 83 -16.02 -23.10 0.09
C ALA A 83 -15.69 -22.78 1.56
N TYR A 84 -16.57 -23.22 2.45
CA TYR A 84 -16.42 -23.05 3.89
C TYR A 84 -16.69 -24.39 4.60
N CYS A 85 -16.09 -24.56 5.77
CA CYS A 85 -16.42 -25.63 6.68
C CYS A 85 -17.32 -25.09 7.80
N ARG A 86 -18.49 -25.71 8.00
CA ARG A 86 -19.34 -25.39 9.14
C ARG A 86 -18.87 -26.12 10.38
N VAL A 87 -18.77 -25.40 11.47
CA VAL A 87 -18.36 -25.89 12.78
C VAL A 87 -19.47 -25.62 13.78
N TYR A 88 -19.78 -26.62 14.60
CA TYR A 88 -20.63 -26.49 15.78
C TYR A 88 -19.77 -26.04 16.96
N ASP A 89 -20.20 -24.98 17.63
CA ASP A 89 -19.65 -24.50 18.89
C ASP A 89 -20.44 -25.13 20.06
N PRO A 90 -19.76 -25.63 21.11
CA PRO A 90 -20.41 -26.19 22.31
C PRO A 90 -21.36 -25.22 23.04
N ARG A 91 -21.27 -23.92 22.76
CA ARG A 91 -22.20 -22.87 23.23
C ARG A 91 -23.51 -22.83 22.42
N ASN A 92 -23.79 -23.90 21.69
CA ASN A 92 -25.05 -24.16 20.98
C ASN A 92 -25.33 -23.24 19.78
N PHE A 93 -24.31 -23.01 18.96
CA PHE A 93 -24.48 -22.36 17.66
C PHE A 93 -23.53 -22.96 16.62
N GLU A 94 -23.75 -22.62 15.35
CA GLU A 94 -22.87 -23.05 14.25
C GLU A 94 -22.35 -21.84 13.49
N PHE A 95 -21.08 -21.89 13.11
CA PHE A 95 -20.39 -20.84 12.36
C PHE A 95 -19.58 -21.45 11.21
N GLU A 96 -19.05 -20.60 10.35
CA GLU A 96 -18.31 -21.00 9.15
C GLU A 96 -16.86 -20.54 9.23
N ILE A 97 -15.92 -21.45 8.96
CA ILE A 97 -14.48 -21.18 8.82
C ILE A 97 -14.04 -21.45 7.38
N THR A 98 -12.95 -20.81 6.95
CA THR A 98 -12.35 -21.06 5.64
C THR A 98 -11.74 -22.47 5.56
N ILE A 99 -11.57 -22.98 4.34
CA ILE A 99 -10.86 -24.26 4.15
C ILE A 99 -9.41 -24.18 4.62
N GLU A 100 -8.75 -23.03 4.43
CA GLU A 100 -7.39 -22.79 4.94
C GLU A 100 -7.32 -22.92 6.47
N ASN A 101 -8.29 -22.35 7.20
CA ASN A 101 -8.34 -22.49 8.65
C ASN A 101 -8.65 -23.93 9.07
N LEU A 102 -9.51 -24.65 8.35
CA LEU A 102 -9.74 -26.08 8.59
C LEU A 102 -8.44 -26.89 8.43
N LEU A 103 -7.68 -26.69 7.35
CA LEU A 103 -6.43 -27.40 7.13
C LEU A 103 -5.42 -27.13 8.25
N TYR A 104 -5.32 -25.88 8.69
CA TYR A 104 -4.50 -25.51 9.84
C TYR A 104 -4.92 -26.20 11.15
N ILE A 105 -6.23 -26.32 11.41
CA ILE A 105 -6.74 -27.04 12.57
C ILE A 105 -6.35 -28.52 12.49
N LEU A 106 -6.52 -29.16 11.32
CA LEU A 106 -6.21 -30.57 11.14
C LEU A 106 -4.71 -30.89 11.19
N GLU A 107 -3.86 -29.90 10.97
CA GLU A 107 -2.41 -30.00 11.14
C GLU A 107 -1.99 -29.97 12.63
N ASN A 108 -2.80 -29.33 13.49
CA ASN A 108 -2.44 -29.04 14.88
C ASN A 108 -3.36 -29.69 15.92
N ALA A 109 -4.45 -30.33 15.51
CA ALA A 109 -5.43 -30.96 16.38
C ALA A 109 -6.07 -32.18 15.70
N ASN A 110 -6.52 -33.15 16.50
CA ASN A 110 -7.20 -34.34 15.98
C ASN A 110 -8.68 -34.06 15.75
N SER A 111 -9.25 -34.66 14.70
CA SER A 111 -10.69 -34.73 14.48
C SER A 111 -11.16 -36.16 14.64
N ILE A 112 -11.86 -36.43 15.76
CA ILE A 112 -12.29 -37.78 16.14
C ILE A 112 -13.77 -37.95 15.79
N LYS A 113 -14.07 -38.97 15.00
CA LYS A 113 -15.44 -39.32 14.61
C LYS A 113 -16.32 -39.51 15.86
N GLY A 114 -17.42 -38.74 15.93
CA GLY A 114 -18.38 -38.79 17.03
C GLY A 114 -17.99 -38.02 18.29
N LYS A 115 -16.78 -37.46 18.36
CA LYS A 115 -16.33 -36.59 19.47
C LYS A 115 -16.03 -35.15 19.02
N GLY A 116 -15.73 -34.94 17.75
CA GLY A 116 -15.40 -33.63 17.19
C GLY A 116 -13.90 -33.35 17.18
N LEU A 117 -13.55 -32.07 17.23
CA LEU A 117 -12.19 -31.59 17.34
C LEU A 117 -11.70 -31.78 18.78
N GLU A 118 -10.58 -32.49 18.93
CA GLU A 118 -9.90 -32.70 20.19
C GLU A 118 -9.04 -31.49 20.54
N GLY A 119 -8.96 -31.17 21.84
CA GLY A 119 -8.21 -30.03 22.36
C GLY A 119 -9.06 -28.80 22.64
N GLU A 120 -8.39 -27.73 23.07
CA GLU A 120 -8.99 -26.43 23.35
C GLU A 120 -8.79 -25.47 22.19
N PHE A 121 -9.79 -24.64 21.94
CA PHE A 121 -9.77 -23.65 20.87
C PHE A 121 -10.20 -22.29 21.38
N VAL A 122 -9.71 -21.25 20.69
CA VAL A 122 -10.16 -19.86 20.86
C VAL A 122 -10.46 -19.22 19.51
N TYR A 123 -11.31 -18.21 19.50
CA TYR A 123 -11.52 -17.37 18.33
C TYR A 123 -10.39 -16.36 18.17
N GLY A 124 -9.95 -16.14 16.94
CA GLY A 124 -9.01 -15.11 16.56
C GLY A 124 -9.40 -14.43 15.25
N TRP A 125 -8.73 -13.33 14.94
CA TRP A 125 -8.91 -12.59 13.69
C TRP A 125 -7.57 -12.31 13.00
N ASP A 126 -7.40 -12.82 11.78
CA ASP A 126 -6.35 -12.36 10.85
C ASP A 126 -6.94 -11.21 10.02
N GLY A 127 -6.62 -9.98 10.44
CA GLY A 127 -7.20 -8.78 9.87
C GLY A 127 -8.73 -8.74 10.01
N LYS A 128 -9.43 -9.09 8.93
CA LYS A 128 -10.91 -9.13 8.90
C LYS A 128 -11.47 -10.54 9.07
N ASP A 129 -10.67 -11.58 8.88
CA ASP A 129 -11.19 -12.94 8.74
C ASP A 129 -11.13 -13.67 10.07
N LEU A 130 -12.22 -14.36 10.39
CA LEU A 130 -12.33 -15.16 11.61
C LEU A 130 -11.51 -16.43 11.43
N VAL A 131 -10.74 -16.76 12.46
CA VAL A 131 -10.01 -18.03 12.57
C VAL A 131 -10.35 -18.70 13.89
N LEU A 132 -10.62 -20.00 13.86
CA LEU A 132 -10.66 -20.84 15.04
C LEU A 132 -9.27 -21.44 15.25
N MET A 133 -8.67 -21.18 16.41
CA MET A 133 -7.26 -21.48 16.68
C MET A 133 -7.12 -22.56 17.75
N PRO A 134 -6.42 -23.67 17.47
CA PRO A 134 -6.06 -24.65 18.48
C PRO A 134 -5.03 -24.07 19.45
N VAL A 135 -5.30 -24.20 20.76
CA VAL A 135 -4.41 -23.75 21.84
C VAL A 135 -3.07 -24.51 21.85
N GLU A 136 -3.06 -25.75 21.37
CA GLU A 136 -1.86 -26.59 21.27
C GLU A 136 -0.96 -26.23 20.08
N SER A 137 -1.42 -25.38 19.16
CA SER A 137 -0.63 -24.98 18.00
C SER A 137 0.68 -24.27 18.44
N PRO A 138 1.80 -24.48 17.74
CA PRO A 138 3.07 -23.84 18.08
C PRO A 138 2.98 -22.31 18.01
N ASP A 139 2.12 -21.80 17.12
CA ASP A 139 1.90 -20.35 16.92
C ASP A 139 1.17 -19.71 18.12
N TYR A 140 0.32 -20.46 18.85
CA TYR A 140 -0.54 -19.93 19.90
C TYR A 140 0.25 -19.19 21.00
N LYS A 141 1.45 -19.69 21.35
CA LYS A 141 2.30 -19.04 22.37
C LYS A 141 2.71 -17.63 21.96
N GLN A 142 3.24 -17.48 20.75
CA GLN A 142 3.67 -16.18 20.21
C GLN A 142 2.49 -15.23 20.05
N ILE A 143 1.37 -15.73 19.52
CA ILE A 143 0.14 -14.95 19.35
C ILE A 143 -0.39 -14.49 20.73
N THR A 144 -0.33 -15.34 21.75
CA THR A 144 -0.79 -15.01 23.10
C THR A 144 0.08 -13.92 23.74
N GLU A 145 1.40 -13.98 23.59
CA GLU A 145 2.32 -12.94 24.05
C GLU A 145 2.04 -11.60 23.35
N TYR A 146 1.90 -11.63 22.03
CA TYR A 146 1.51 -10.45 21.25
C TYR A 146 0.18 -9.85 21.74
N ASN A 147 -0.85 -10.69 21.98
CA ASN A 147 -2.15 -10.22 22.45
C ASN A 147 -2.10 -9.62 23.86
N LYS A 148 -1.24 -10.11 24.76
CA LYS A 148 -1.04 -9.50 26.08
C LYS A 148 -0.60 -8.04 25.94
N ILE A 149 0.38 -7.78 25.08
CA ILE A 149 0.91 -6.43 24.82
C ILE A 149 -0.20 -5.54 24.23
N VAL A 150 -0.95 -6.05 23.26
CA VAL A 150 -2.07 -5.31 22.63
C VAL A 150 -3.17 -4.96 23.65
N HIS A 151 -3.61 -5.94 24.46
CA HIS A 151 -4.65 -5.72 25.48
C HIS A 151 -4.19 -4.83 26.63
N ASN A 152 -2.90 -4.83 26.95
CA ASN A 152 -2.29 -3.94 27.95
C ASN A 152 -2.10 -2.52 27.42
N ASN A 153 -2.35 -2.27 26.12
CA ASN A 153 -2.16 -0.97 25.49
C ASN A 153 -0.71 -0.46 25.64
N GLU A 154 0.22 -1.41 25.71
CA GLU A 154 1.66 -1.16 25.82
C GLU A 154 2.11 -0.49 24.52
N SER A 155 2.73 0.68 24.67
CA SER A 155 3.18 1.45 23.53
C SER A 155 4.43 2.24 23.86
N ILE A 156 5.32 2.28 22.88
CA ILE A 156 6.53 3.09 22.95
C ILE A 156 6.15 4.53 22.63
N LYS A 157 6.48 5.44 23.55
CA LYS A 157 6.23 6.86 23.36
C LYS A 157 7.32 7.44 22.47
N ALA A 158 6.99 8.51 21.77
CA ALA A 158 7.92 9.17 20.87
C ALA A 158 9.23 9.62 21.53
N LYS A 159 9.19 9.96 22.82
CA LYS A 159 10.37 10.38 23.61
C LYS A 159 11.32 9.22 23.97
N ASP A 160 10.83 7.99 23.89
CA ASP A 160 11.57 6.79 24.26
C ASP A 160 12.18 6.11 23.01
N LEU A 161 12.07 6.76 21.84
CA LEU A 161 12.65 6.29 20.59
C LEU A 161 14.17 6.56 20.55
N ILE A 162 14.94 5.53 20.18
CA ILE A 162 16.39 5.53 20.10
C ILE A 162 16.78 5.43 18.62
N VAL A 163 17.67 6.33 18.18
CA VAL A 163 18.13 6.37 16.79
C VAL A 163 18.88 5.07 16.44
N GLY A 164 18.46 4.45 15.34
CA GLY A 164 18.98 3.19 14.84
C GLY A 164 18.42 1.94 15.52
N ALA A 165 17.57 2.08 16.54
CA ALA A 165 16.92 0.95 17.20
C ALA A 165 15.76 0.38 16.36
N THR A 166 15.47 -0.90 16.56
CA THR A 166 14.43 -1.65 15.86
C THR A 166 13.20 -1.80 16.74
N TYR A 167 12.03 -1.51 16.17
CA TYR A 167 10.76 -1.51 16.86
C TYR A 167 9.75 -2.42 16.17
N LEU A 168 9.04 -3.23 16.96
CA LEU A 168 7.94 -4.04 16.47
C LEU A 168 6.67 -3.20 16.44
N THR A 169 6.03 -3.17 15.28
CA THR A 169 4.71 -2.54 15.12
C THR A 169 3.58 -3.48 15.54
N LYS A 170 2.41 -2.92 15.82
CA LYS A 170 1.16 -3.70 15.98
C LYS A 170 0.76 -4.50 14.74
N ASP A 171 1.39 -4.27 13.60
CA ASP A 171 1.11 -5.02 12.38
C ASP A 171 2.09 -6.20 12.24
N ASN A 172 2.96 -6.41 13.25
CA ASN A 172 4.07 -7.37 13.30
C ASN A 172 5.09 -7.15 12.16
N GLU A 173 5.38 -5.87 11.92
CA GLU A 173 6.48 -5.43 11.06
C GLU A 173 7.58 -4.80 11.94
N GLU A 174 8.84 -5.05 11.60
CA GLU A 174 10.01 -4.45 12.25
C GLU A 174 10.47 -3.21 11.52
N TRP A 175 10.51 -2.08 12.22
CA TRP A 175 10.86 -0.79 11.66
C TRP A 175 12.02 -0.17 12.42
N ILE A 176 12.97 0.42 11.71
CA ILE A 176 14.17 1.03 12.32
C ILE A 176 13.92 2.53 12.46
N TYR A 177 14.05 3.09 13.66
CA TYR A 177 13.88 4.53 13.85
C TYR A 177 15.12 5.29 13.37
N VAL A 178 14.96 6.16 12.36
CA VAL A 178 16.09 6.91 11.77
C VAL A 178 16.29 8.25 12.47
N GLY A 179 15.21 8.90 12.91
CA GLY A 179 15.31 10.18 13.59
C GLY A 179 14.14 11.10 13.33
N ARG A 180 14.30 12.38 13.69
CA ARG A 180 13.29 13.42 13.53
C ARG A 180 13.81 14.56 12.68
N PHE A 181 13.36 14.60 11.43
CA PHE A 181 13.87 15.51 10.40
C PHE A 181 12.73 16.25 9.72
N ASP A 182 13.07 17.34 9.02
CA ASP A 182 12.12 18.04 8.18
C ASP A 182 11.61 17.13 7.05
N TYR A 183 10.35 17.32 6.66
CA TYR A 183 9.67 16.61 5.60
C TYR A 183 9.18 17.61 4.56
N TYR A 184 9.46 17.31 3.30
CA TYR A 184 9.06 18.09 2.13
C TYR A 184 8.16 17.25 1.23
N ASP A 185 7.16 17.87 0.64
CA ASP A 185 6.26 17.22 -0.31
C ASP A 185 5.57 18.30 -1.16
N SER A 186 4.73 17.85 -2.08
CA SER A 186 3.86 18.72 -2.86
C SER A 186 2.95 19.59 -1.97
N GLY A 187 2.77 20.83 -2.42
CA GLY A 187 1.81 21.78 -1.88
C GLY A 187 1.11 22.54 -3.00
N TYR A 188 0.35 23.54 -2.62
CA TYR A 188 -0.52 24.32 -3.48
C TYR A 188 -0.27 25.81 -3.26
N LYS A 189 -0.36 26.58 -4.33
CA LYS A 189 -0.28 28.04 -4.34
C LYS A 189 -1.45 28.59 -5.12
N TRP A 190 -2.12 29.61 -4.60
CA TRP A 190 -3.20 30.29 -5.32
C TRP A 190 -3.22 31.77 -4.97
N THR A 191 -3.96 32.56 -5.75
CA THR A 191 -4.18 33.98 -5.47
C THR A 191 -5.61 34.17 -4.98
N GLU A 192 -5.77 34.78 -3.81
CA GLU A 192 -7.07 35.13 -3.25
C GLU A 192 -7.05 36.61 -2.87
N ASN A 193 -7.97 37.40 -3.43
CA ASN A 193 -8.06 38.86 -3.19
C ASN A 193 -6.75 39.62 -3.45
N GLY A 194 -5.96 39.17 -4.43
CA GLY A 194 -4.66 39.78 -4.77
C GLY A 194 -3.49 39.31 -3.89
N GLU A 195 -3.73 38.48 -2.89
CA GLU A 195 -2.68 37.90 -2.05
C GLU A 195 -2.36 36.46 -2.47
N VAL A 196 -1.07 36.16 -2.56
CA VAL A 196 -0.58 34.80 -2.82
C VAL A 196 -0.66 33.99 -1.52
N LYS A 197 -1.45 32.92 -1.54
CA LYS A 197 -1.57 31.95 -0.45
C LYS A 197 -0.92 30.65 -0.84
N THR A 198 -0.44 29.91 0.16
CA THR A 198 0.11 28.57 0.00
C THR A 198 -0.42 27.64 1.06
N SER A 199 -0.58 26.36 0.72
CA SER A 199 -0.97 25.32 1.67
C SER A 199 -0.49 23.96 1.21
N LYS A 200 -0.28 23.06 2.16
CA LYS A 200 -0.10 21.63 1.89
C LYS A 200 -1.39 20.91 1.50
N SER A 201 -2.56 21.50 1.76
CA SER A 201 -3.85 20.84 1.53
C SER A 201 -4.66 21.54 0.45
N GLY A 202 -4.95 20.83 -0.64
CA GLY A 202 -5.83 21.32 -1.69
C GLY A 202 -7.27 21.59 -1.23
N LYS A 203 -7.66 21.11 -0.03
CA LYS A 203 -8.97 21.41 0.56
C LYS A 203 -9.10 22.86 1.04
N GLU A 204 -7.97 23.52 1.30
CA GLU A 204 -7.94 24.93 1.70
C GLU A 204 -8.05 25.87 0.50
N ILE A 205 -7.95 25.34 -0.72
CA ILE A 205 -8.16 26.12 -1.95
C ILE A 205 -9.65 26.47 -2.02
N PRO A 206 -9.99 27.77 -2.14
CA PRO A 206 -11.36 28.22 -2.28
C PRO A 206 -12.08 27.57 -3.47
N ARG A 207 -13.38 27.34 -3.29
CA ARG A 207 -14.25 26.87 -4.36
C ARG A 207 -15.23 27.97 -4.77
N VAL A 208 -15.38 28.13 -6.06
CA VAL A 208 -16.32 29.07 -6.69
C VAL A 208 -17.41 28.32 -7.41
N HIS A 209 -18.58 28.95 -7.54
CA HIS A 209 -19.68 28.37 -8.30
C HIS A 209 -19.41 28.54 -9.80
N GLY A 210 -19.15 27.43 -10.48
CA GLY A 210 -19.00 27.33 -11.92
C GLY A 210 -20.27 26.79 -12.60
N ARG A 211 -20.20 26.66 -13.92
CA ARG A 211 -21.33 26.23 -14.78
C ARG A 211 -21.89 24.85 -14.42
N TYR A 212 -21.09 23.98 -13.81
CA TYR A 212 -21.43 22.59 -13.47
C TYR A 212 -21.38 22.29 -11.96
N GLY A 213 -21.33 23.31 -11.10
CA GLY A 213 -21.29 23.13 -9.64
C GLY A 213 -20.17 23.93 -8.99
N TYR A 214 -19.49 23.35 -7.99
CA TYR A 214 -18.37 24.02 -7.32
C TYR A 214 -17.04 23.56 -7.93
N GLU A 215 -16.23 24.52 -8.39
CA GLU A 215 -14.89 24.30 -8.94
C GLU A 215 -13.86 25.03 -8.08
N TYR A 216 -12.64 24.50 -8.00
CA TYR A 216 -11.55 25.25 -7.36
C TYR A 216 -11.20 26.49 -8.20
N ILE A 217 -10.79 27.57 -7.54
CA ILE A 217 -10.11 28.66 -8.24
C ILE A 217 -8.80 28.17 -8.86
N ASP A 218 -8.21 28.95 -9.76
CA ASP A 218 -6.91 28.61 -10.34
C ASP A 218 -5.81 28.52 -9.26
N TYR A 219 -5.00 27.48 -9.34
CA TYR A 219 -3.91 27.19 -8.42
C TYR A 219 -2.73 26.51 -9.14
N ASP A 220 -1.55 26.66 -8.56
CA ASP A 220 -0.31 26.01 -8.98
C ASP A 220 0.12 24.98 -7.93
N TYR A 221 0.91 23.99 -8.36
CA TYR A 221 1.59 23.06 -7.47
C TYR A 221 2.96 23.61 -7.03
N ILE A 222 3.37 23.27 -5.81
CA ILE A 222 4.69 23.54 -5.25
C ILE A 222 5.36 22.20 -4.97
N ASP A 223 6.51 21.89 -5.57
CA ASP A 223 7.14 20.57 -5.38
C ASP A 223 7.84 20.38 -4.01
N ASN A 224 8.27 21.47 -3.37
CA ASN A 224 9.08 21.46 -2.15
C ASN A 224 8.39 22.13 -0.95
N TYR A 225 7.09 21.92 -0.77
CA TYR A 225 6.37 22.53 0.35
C TYR A 225 6.87 21.93 1.69
N PRO A 226 7.21 22.76 2.70
CA PRO A 226 7.69 22.27 3.99
C PRO A 226 6.52 21.84 4.89
N TYR A 227 6.50 20.57 5.29
CA TYR A 227 5.50 20.02 6.20
C TYR A 227 5.93 20.07 7.68
N GLY A 228 7.21 20.41 7.91
CA GLY A 228 7.86 20.47 9.22
C GLY A 228 8.48 19.14 9.64
N LYS A 229 8.74 18.98 10.94
CA LYS A 229 9.46 17.80 11.46
C LYS A 229 8.60 16.57 11.63
N TYR A 230 9.03 15.46 11.05
CA TYR A 230 8.41 14.13 11.11
C TYR A 230 9.35 13.12 11.76
N TYR A 231 8.80 12.07 12.34
CA TYR A 231 9.52 10.87 12.75
C TYR A 231 9.71 9.99 11.52
N TRP A 232 10.95 9.61 11.24
CA TRP A 232 11.32 8.79 10.09
C TRP A 232 11.67 7.38 10.56
N PHE A 233 11.05 6.40 9.91
CA PHE A 233 11.33 4.99 10.12
C PHE A 233 11.72 4.35 8.79
N ALA A 234 12.70 3.45 8.82
CA ALA A 234 13.14 2.68 7.68
C ALA A 234 12.60 1.25 7.73
N THR A 235 12.27 0.73 6.55
CA THR A 235 11.86 -0.65 6.30
C THR A 235 12.59 -1.17 5.08
N GLU A 236 13.04 -2.42 5.10
CA GLU A 236 13.74 -3.06 3.99
C GLU A 236 12.76 -3.90 3.16
N ASN A 237 12.79 -3.76 1.84
CA ASN A 237 12.05 -4.64 0.93
C ASN A 237 12.90 -4.92 -0.32
N ASN A 238 13.22 -6.19 -0.57
CA ASN A 238 14.10 -6.62 -1.67
C ASN A 238 15.41 -5.80 -1.75
N ASP A 239 16.12 -5.68 -0.61
CA ASP A 239 17.36 -4.90 -0.46
C ASP A 239 17.24 -3.38 -0.74
N ILE A 240 16.01 -2.86 -0.79
CA ILE A 240 15.72 -1.43 -0.97
C ILE A 240 15.13 -0.86 0.32
N TRP A 241 15.75 0.22 0.80
CA TRP A 241 15.25 0.99 1.93
C TRP A 241 14.05 1.86 1.53
N ASN A 242 12.96 1.67 2.26
CA ASN A 242 11.74 2.48 2.15
C ASN A 242 11.55 3.24 3.47
N PHE A 243 10.95 4.43 3.39
CA PHE A 243 10.76 5.29 4.56
C PHE A 243 9.28 5.51 4.88
N LYS A 244 8.96 5.48 6.16
CA LYS A 244 7.64 5.80 6.73
C LYS A 244 7.77 7.03 7.62
N GLN A 245 6.94 8.04 7.37
CA GLN A 245 7.00 9.31 8.07
C GLN A 245 5.73 9.56 8.88
N PHE A 246 5.88 10.00 10.12
CA PHE A 246 4.75 10.34 10.99
C PHE A 246 4.97 11.70 11.62
N LYS A 247 3.96 12.56 11.58
CA LYS A 247 4.01 13.83 12.32
C LYS A 247 3.97 13.61 13.84
N SER A 248 3.25 12.57 14.26
CA SER A 248 3.11 12.14 15.65
C SER A 248 3.01 10.62 15.70
N ILE A 249 3.58 10.01 16.73
CA ILE A 249 3.46 8.56 16.95
C ILE A 249 2.10 8.28 17.60
N SER A 250 1.23 7.55 16.91
CA SER A 250 -0.06 7.14 17.46
C SER A 250 0.14 6.11 18.58
N GLN A 251 -0.76 6.12 19.56
CA GLN A 251 -0.83 5.08 20.57
C GLN A 251 -0.91 3.68 19.91
N ASN A 252 -0.13 2.74 20.45
CA ASN A 252 0.03 1.36 19.97
C ASN A 252 0.60 1.22 18.55
N LYS A 253 1.26 2.24 17.99
CA LYS A 253 1.94 2.03 16.70
C LYS A 253 3.10 1.04 16.85
N PHE A 254 3.90 1.25 17.88
CA PHE A 254 5.04 0.41 18.27
C PHE A 254 4.76 -0.19 19.63
N ILE A 255 4.83 -1.51 19.70
CA ILE A 255 4.39 -2.30 20.86
C ILE A 255 5.59 -2.81 21.68
N SER A 256 6.76 -2.98 21.05
CA SER A 256 7.99 -3.36 21.75
C SER A 256 9.24 -2.87 21.01
N CYS A 257 10.35 -2.76 21.75
CA CYS A 257 11.68 -2.54 21.20
C CYS A 257 12.34 -3.91 21.06
N VAL A 258 12.69 -4.27 19.82
CA VAL A 258 13.27 -5.57 19.48
C VAL A 258 14.78 -5.54 19.73
N ASP A 259 15.41 -4.45 19.32
CA ASP A 259 16.83 -4.18 19.55
C ASP A 259 16.98 -2.69 19.85
N ASP A 260 17.53 -2.37 21.02
CA ASP A 260 17.77 -1.00 21.46
C ASP A 260 19.11 -0.44 20.96
N LYS A 261 19.93 -1.29 20.32
CA LYS A 261 21.21 -0.90 19.74
C LYS A 261 21.01 -0.28 18.37
N CYS A 262 21.92 0.64 18.03
CA CYS A 262 22.00 1.18 16.69
C CYS A 262 22.40 0.07 15.69
N THR A 263 21.56 -0.16 14.68
CA THR A 263 21.84 -1.13 13.62
C THR A 263 23.16 -0.84 12.89
N SER A 264 23.90 -1.89 12.53
CA SER A 264 25.12 -1.75 11.72
C SER A 264 24.85 -1.22 10.31
N LYS A 265 23.62 -1.33 9.81
CA LYS A 265 23.20 -0.81 8.49
C LYS A 265 22.80 0.68 8.53
N TYR A 266 22.96 1.37 9.67
CA TYR A 266 22.42 2.73 9.84
C TYR A 266 22.99 3.72 8.82
N SER A 267 24.29 3.63 8.50
CA SER A 267 24.92 4.47 7.49
C SER A 267 24.30 4.28 6.10
N ASP A 268 23.98 3.04 5.71
CA ASP A 268 23.35 2.74 4.42
C ASP A 268 21.91 3.25 4.38
N ILE A 269 21.17 3.11 5.50
CA ILE A 269 19.82 3.67 5.66
C ILE A 269 19.85 5.19 5.53
N PHE A 270 20.80 5.84 6.21
CA PHE A 270 20.92 7.29 6.19
C PHE A 270 21.33 7.80 4.80
N TRP A 271 22.23 7.07 4.12
CA TRP A 271 22.54 7.33 2.72
C TRP A 271 21.30 7.17 1.83
N ALA A 272 20.45 6.16 2.02
CA ALA A 272 19.20 6.08 1.25
C ALA A 272 18.25 7.26 1.55
N LEU A 273 18.17 7.70 2.82
CA LEU A 273 17.33 8.80 3.26
C LEU A 273 17.72 10.12 2.58
N GLU A 274 19.02 10.43 2.54
CA GLU A 274 19.53 11.66 1.94
C GLU A 274 19.23 11.78 0.45
N GLY A 275 19.03 10.65 -0.26
CA GLY A 275 18.62 10.62 -1.67
C GLY A 275 17.13 10.85 -1.90
N SER A 276 16.34 11.01 -0.84
CA SER A 276 14.89 11.26 -0.95
C SER A 276 14.58 12.74 -1.06
N HIS A 277 13.80 13.13 -2.07
CA HIS A 277 13.28 14.51 -2.19
C HIS A 277 12.40 14.93 -1.00
N HIS A 278 11.84 13.96 -0.29
CA HIS A 278 11.08 14.21 0.94
C HIS A 278 11.95 14.64 2.13
N TYR A 279 13.25 14.31 2.10
CA TYR A 279 14.20 14.68 3.16
C TYR A 279 15.01 15.93 2.76
N SER A 280 15.57 15.91 1.56
CA SER A 280 16.26 17.06 0.97
C SER A 280 15.49 17.51 -0.25
N PRO A 281 14.92 18.73 -0.28
CA PRO A 281 14.07 19.17 -1.39
C PRO A 281 14.84 19.24 -2.71
N TYR A 282 14.13 19.14 -3.82
CA TYR A 282 14.66 19.35 -5.17
C TYR A 282 15.16 20.79 -5.35
N ASP A 283 16.31 20.99 -6.01
CA ASP A 283 16.88 22.30 -6.27
C ASP A 283 17.03 22.57 -7.78
N PRO A 284 16.09 23.29 -8.41
CA PRO A 284 16.11 23.53 -9.85
C PRO A 284 17.31 24.35 -10.32
N LEU A 285 18.00 25.06 -9.43
CA LEU A 285 19.19 25.84 -9.78
C LEU A 285 20.43 24.95 -10.03
N LYS A 286 20.36 23.67 -9.63
CA LYS A 286 21.44 22.70 -9.78
C LYS A 286 21.28 21.79 -10.98
N ASP A 287 20.17 21.90 -11.71
CA ASP A 287 19.88 21.06 -12.86
C ASP A 287 20.93 21.25 -13.96
N VAL A 288 21.36 20.12 -14.53
CA VAL A 288 22.36 20.10 -15.59
C VAL A 288 21.84 19.32 -16.78
N VAL A 289 21.98 19.90 -17.97
CA VAL A 289 21.72 19.18 -19.22
C VAL A 289 22.90 18.26 -19.54
N CYS A 290 22.62 16.97 -19.60
CA CYS A 290 23.60 15.91 -19.83
C CYS A 290 23.35 15.23 -21.18
N ASN A 291 24.42 14.81 -21.85
CA ASN A 291 24.32 13.93 -23.01
C ASN A 291 23.95 12.52 -22.55
N MET A 292 23.06 11.87 -23.30
CA MET A 292 22.66 10.50 -23.04
C MET A 292 23.64 9.52 -23.69
N THR A 293 23.86 8.37 -23.06
CA THR A 293 24.59 7.27 -23.72
C THR A 293 23.66 6.54 -24.68
N LEU A 294 24.22 5.81 -25.65
CA LEU A 294 23.42 4.96 -26.52
C LEU A 294 22.65 3.89 -25.73
N GLY A 295 23.25 3.33 -24.67
CA GLY A 295 22.59 2.34 -23.81
C GLY A 295 21.36 2.91 -23.13
N ASP A 296 21.52 4.03 -22.41
CA ASP A 296 20.42 4.73 -21.72
C ASP A 296 19.28 5.08 -22.70
N PHE A 297 19.63 5.54 -23.91
CA PHE A 297 18.63 5.89 -24.92
C PHE A 297 17.84 4.68 -25.45
N LEU A 298 18.51 3.54 -25.64
CA LEU A 298 17.86 2.30 -26.02
C LEU A 298 16.93 1.79 -24.93
N ASP A 299 17.33 1.87 -23.66
CA ASP A 299 16.55 1.40 -22.51
C ASP A 299 15.24 2.19 -22.29
N LEU A 300 15.18 3.45 -22.78
CA LEU A 300 13.93 4.23 -22.77
C LEU A 300 12.88 3.66 -23.71
N GLY A 301 13.31 3.17 -24.88
CA GLY A 301 12.41 2.74 -25.96
C GLY A 301 12.23 1.23 -26.07
N ILE A 302 13.10 0.43 -25.48
CA ILE A 302 13.15 -1.02 -25.64
C ILE A 302 13.05 -1.70 -24.28
N ARG A 303 12.05 -2.56 -24.12
CA ARG A 303 11.92 -3.46 -22.96
C ARG A 303 11.96 -4.90 -23.40
N LYS A 304 12.54 -5.76 -22.58
CA LYS A 304 12.56 -7.21 -22.79
C LYS A 304 11.74 -7.90 -21.72
N HIS A 305 10.78 -8.71 -22.15
CA HIS A 305 10.04 -9.59 -21.27
C HIS A 305 10.87 -10.83 -20.90
N SER A 306 10.48 -11.52 -19.82
CA SER A 306 11.14 -12.75 -19.35
C SER A 306 11.12 -13.90 -20.37
N ASN A 307 10.16 -13.89 -21.30
CA ASN A 307 10.07 -14.82 -22.43
C ASN A 307 10.99 -14.44 -23.61
N GLY A 308 11.79 -13.37 -23.49
CA GLY A 308 12.66 -12.85 -24.54
C GLY A 308 11.99 -11.94 -25.56
N GLU A 309 10.68 -11.70 -25.44
CA GLU A 309 9.95 -10.80 -26.34
C GLU A 309 10.37 -9.34 -26.15
N ILE A 310 10.58 -8.65 -27.26
CA ILE A 310 10.93 -7.23 -27.28
C ILE A 310 9.66 -6.40 -27.42
N TYR A 311 9.47 -5.50 -26.47
CA TYR A 311 8.42 -4.50 -26.46
C TYR A 311 9.02 -3.11 -26.70
N TYR A 312 8.48 -2.40 -27.69
CA TYR A 312 8.85 -1.02 -28.00
C TYR A 312 7.86 -0.06 -27.35
N ARG A 313 8.35 1.03 -26.79
CA ARG A 313 7.51 2.02 -26.10
C ARG A 313 7.89 3.43 -26.52
N SER A 314 6.91 4.23 -26.89
CA SER A 314 7.09 5.67 -27.10
C SER A 314 7.65 6.39 -25.87
N PHE A 315 8.62 7.28 -26.07
CA PHE A 315 9.27 8.04 -25.00
C PHE A 315 9.69 9.44 -25.45
N LYS A 316 9.95 10.33 -24.48
CA LYS A 316 10.41 11.70 -24.72
C LYS A 316 11.91 11.80 -24.51
N PHE A 317 12.55 12.75 -25.19
CA PHE A 317 13.97 13.08 -24.99
C PHE A 317 14.23 14.54 -25.39
N ILE A 318 15.37 15.08 -24.96
CA ILE A 318 15.83 16.44 -25.31
C ILE A 318 16.87 16.34 -26.44
N SER A 319 16.90 17.30 -27.35
CA SER A 319 17.93 17.37 -28.39
C SER A 319 18.13 18.81 -28.89
N SER A 320 19.35 19.15 -29.26
CA SER A 320 19.68 20.42 -29.93
C SER A 320 19.62 20.35 -31.46
N HIS A 321 18.92 19.36 -32.03
CA HIS A 321 18.90 19.14 -33.48
C HIS A 321 18.45 20.38 -34.27
N ALA A 322 17.53 21.18 -33.72
CA ALA A 322 17.03 22.41 -34.32
C ALA A 322 17.84 23.68 -33.94
N GLY A 323 18.98 23.52 -33.26
CA GLY A 323 19.82 24.62 -32.76
C GLY A 323 19.75 24.77 -31.25
N ASP A 324 18.53 24.98 -30.72
CA ASP A 324 18.27 25.07 -29.28
C ASP A 324 17.88 23.71 -28.68
N ASP A 325 18.07 23.54 -27.37
CA ASP A 325 17.60 22.35 -26.66
C ASP A 325 16.07 22.34 -26.64
N GLU A 326 15.49 21.36 -27.34
CA GLU A 326 14.04 21.20 -27.48
C GLU A 326 13.61 19.78 -27.09
N SER A 327 12.34 19.65 -26.73
CA SER A 327 11.70 18.37 -26.40
C SER A 327 11.20 17.65 -27.66
N TYR A 328 11.44 16.34 -27.73
CA TYR A 328 11.00 15.47 -28.82
C TYR A 328 10.30 14.22 -28.28
N LEU A 329 9.46 13.60 -29.11
CA LEU A 329 8.87 12.29 -28.89
C LEU A 329 9.43 11.31 -29.93
N ALA A 330 10.00 10.22 -29.46
CA ALA A 330 10.19 9.01 -30.26
C ALA A 330 8.92 8.17 -30.14
N ASP A 331 8.09 8.18 -31.19
CA ASP A 331 6.79 7.49 -31.22
C ASP A 331 6.96 6.10 -31.85
N ASP A 332 6.61 5.04 -31.14
CA ASP A 332 6.78 3.66 -31.63
C ASP A 332 5.88 3.35 -32.83
N CYS A 333 6.45 2.73 -33.86
CA CYS A 333 5.72 2.32 -35.05
C CYS A 333 5.20 0.88 -34.96
N TYR A 334 4.06 0.63 -35.61
CA TYR A 334 3.38 -0.66 -35.67
C TYR A 334 3.41 -1.26 -37.08
N GLY A 335 3.05 -2.54 -37.21
CA GLY A 335 2.99 -3.24 -38.50
C GLY A 335 4.37 -3.46 -39.11
N ASP A 336 4.51 -3.16 -40.40
CA ASP A 336 5.75 -3.39 -41.17
C ASP A 336 6.95 -2.58 -40.66
N ASP A 337 6.71 -1.51 -39.90
CA ASP A 337 7.74 -0.67 -39.27
C ASP A 337 7.97 -0.98 -37.78
N LYS A 338 7.50 -2.14 -37.29
CA LYS A 338 7.73 -2.55 -35.89
C LYS A 338 9.23 -2.52 -35.54
N GLY A 339 9.56 -1.78 -34.48
CA GLY A 339 10.94 -1.57 -34.02
C GLY A 339 11.60 -0.28 -34.52
N LYS A 340 10.93 0.45 -35.41
CA LYS A 340 11.28 1.83 -35.78
C LYS A 340 10.46 2.84 -34.98
N PHE A 341 10.95 4.07 -34.97
CA PHE A 341 10.34 5.19 -34.26
C PHE A 341 10.20 6.41 -35.18
N GLN A 342 9.04 7.05 -35.08
CA GLN A 342 8.73 8.31 -35.73
C GLN A 342 9.07 9.47 -34.79
N ILE A 343 10.04 10.31 -35.17
CA ILE A 343 10.40 11.49 -34.37
C ILE A 343 9.43 12.63 -34.63
N LYS A 344 8.89 13.18 -33.54
CA LYS A 344 7.99 14.34 -33.54
C LYS A 344 8.49 15.40 -32.58
N LYS A 345 8.35 16.68 -32.92
CA LYS A 345 8.61 17.79 -31.98
C LYS A 345 7.52 17.80 -30.90
N TYR A 346 7.91 17.91 -29.64
CA TYR A 346 6.96 18.04 -28.52
C TYR A 346 6.63 19.50 -28.29
N ILE A 347 5.36 19.85 -28.40
CA ILE A 347 4.83 21.18 -28.07
C ILE A 347 3.88 20.99 -26.89
N LYS A 348 4.20 21.62 -25.75
CA LYS A 348 3.31 21.63 -24.58
C LYS A 348 2.08 22.46 -24.94
N ALA A 349 0.91 21.83 -25.10
CA ALA A 349 -0.33 22.56 -25.31
C ALA A 349 -0.78 23.18 -23.98
N ASP A 350 -1.32 24.41 -24.01
CA ASP A 350 -1.88 25.12 -22.83
C ASP A 350 -3.02 24.36 -22.13
N LYS A 351 -3.53 23.29 -22.75
CA LYS A 351 -4.55 22.39 -22.19
C LYS A 351 -4.14 20.93 -22.34
N ASP A 352 -3.08 20.51 -21.66
CA ASP A 352 -2.89 19.10 -21.25
C ASP A 352 -3.96 18.68 -20.20
N LYS A 353 -5.23 19.02 -20.43
CA LYS A 353 -6.37 18.39 -19.74
C LYS A 353 -6.60 17.05 -20.42
N TRP A 354 -6.47 15.96 -19.67
CA TRP A 354 -6.95 14.65 -20.06
C TRP A 354 -8.39 14.75 -20.57
N SER A 355 -8.58 14.72 -21.89
CA SER A 355 -9.88 14.51 -22.50
C SER A 355 -9.78 13.28 -23.39
N TYR A 356 -10.58 12.27 -23.05
CA TYR A 356 -10.84 11.08 -23.88
C TYR A 356 -9.61 10.33 -24.43
N GLY A 357 -8.52 10.24 -23.67
CA GLY A 357 -7.41 9.33 -24.00
C GLY A 357 -6.56 9.71 -25.21
N TYR A 358 -6.67 10.93 -25.74
CA TYR A 358 -5.84 11.40 -26.86
C TYR A 358 -4.72 12.35 -26.40
N ARG A 359 -3.52 12.10 -26.92
CA ARG A 359 -2.32 12.92 -26.77
C ARG A 359 -2.41 14.12 -27.74
N VAL A 360 -2.84 15.28 -27.26
CA VAL A 360 -2.89 16.52 -28.04
C VAL A 360 -1.54 17.24 -27.88
N GLY A 361 -0.75 17.36 -28.95
CA GLY A 361 0.55 18.08 -28.90
C GLY A 361 1.69 17.57 -29.81
N TYR A 362 1.43 16.68 -30.78
CA TYR A 362 2.46 16.04 -31.60
C TYR A 362 2.17 16.15 -33.10
N GLU A 363 2.27 17.34 -33.68
CA GLU A 363 1.81 17.55 -35.08
C GLU A 363 2.96 17.54 -36.10
N THR A 364 4.20 17.87 -35.71
CA THR A 364 5.32 17.99 -36.66
C THR A 364 6.24 16.78 -36.64
N LYS A 365 6.20 15.99 -37.72
CA LYS A 365 7.16 14.90 -38.00
C LYS A 365 8.50 15.51 -38.46
N ILE A 366 9.60 15.10 -37.82
CA ILE A 366 10.93 15.67 -38.07
C ILE A 366 11.78 14.75 -38.96
N LEU A 367 11.76 13.45 -38.67
CA LEU A 367 12.52 12.43 -39.42
C LEU A 367 11.56 11.37 -39.97
N LYS A 368 11.98 10.63 -41.00
CA LYS A 368 11.29 9.39 -41.40
C LYS A 368 11.41 8.33 -40.28
N PRO A 369 10.51 7.33 -40.20
CA PRO A 369 10.67 6.23 -39.24
C PRO A 369 12.02 5.51 -39.41
N MET A 370 12.73 5.31 -38.29
CA MET A 370 14.06 4.71 -38.27
C MET A 370 14.37 4.03 -36.92
N GLU A 371 15.45 3.25 -36.87
CA GLU A 371 15.86 2.56 -35.63
C GLU A 371 16.46 3.55 -34.61
N LEU A 372 16.38 3.21 -33.32
CA LEU A 372 16.89 4.09 -32.25
C LEU A 372 18.38 4.41 -32.36
N LYS A 373 19.19 3.51 -32.94
CA LYS A 373 20.62 3.76 -33.17
C LYS A 373 20.83 4.90 -34.17
N GLU A 374 20.08 4.90 -35.26
CA GLU A 374 20.14 5.95 -36.28
C GLU A 374 19.65 7.28 -35.72
N ILE A 375 18.58 7.23 -34.91
CA ILE A 375 18.05 8.40 -34.20
C ILE A 375 19.09 8.97 -33.24
N TYR A 376 19.79 8.12 -32.49
CA TYR A 376 20.82 8.55 -31.54
C TYR A 376 21.94 9.35 -32.23
N GLU A 377 22.44 8.86 -33.37
CA GLU A 377 23.50 9.54 -34.13
C GLU A 377 23.05 10.90 -34.69
N ILE A 378 21.81 10.99 -35.17
CA ILE A 378 21.25 12.22 -35.77
C ILE A 378 20.86 13.24 -34.70
N MET A 379 20.15 12.79 -33.66
CA MET A 379 19.52 13.66 -32.68
C MET A 379 20.43 13.96 -31.49
N LYS A 380 21.45 13.14 -31.20
CA LYS A 380 22.36 13.30 -30.05
C LYS A 380 21.57 13.57 -28.75
N PRO A 381 20.77 12.59 -28.29
CA PRO A 381 19.79 12.80 -27.24
C PRO A 381 20.43 13.22 -25.91
N LYS A 382 19.69 14.04 -25.18
CA LYS A 382 20.05 14.63 -23.90
C LYS A 382 18.94 14.39 -22.87
N TYR A 383 19.27 14.64 -21.61
CA TYR A 383 18.34 14.69 -20.48
C TYR A 383 18.78 15.76 -19.49
N ILE A 384 17.86 16.21 -18.64
CA ILE A 384 18.18 17.06 -17.48
C ILE A 384 18.40 16.15 -16.28
N GLN A 385 19.59 16.17 -15.70
CA GLN A 385 19.84 15.57 -14.39
C GLN A 385 19.38 16.55 -13.31
N LYS A 386 18.33 16.18 -12.56
CA LYS A 386 17.85 16.93 -11.41
C LYS A 386 18.66 16.59 -10.16
N TYR A 387 18.87 17.59 -9.32
CA TYR A 387 19.60 17.44 -8.06
C TYR A 387 18.77 17.91 -6.86
N LEU A 388 19.06 17.32 -5.71
CA LEU A 388 18.54 17.75 -4.42
C LEU A 388 19.40 18.90 -3.86
N ALA A 389 18.84 19.64 -2.91
CA ALA A 389 19.52 20.74 -2.21
C ALA A 389 20.84 20.29 -1.54
N ASN A 390 20.94 19.06 -1.07
CA ASN A 390 22.18 18.47 -0.53
C ASN A 390 23.20 18.03 -1.61
N GLY A 391 22.89 18.21 -2.90
CA GLY A 391 23.78 17.89 -4.03
C GLY A 391 23.67 16.46 -4.55
N ARG A 392 22.77 15.63 -4.01
CA ARG A 392 22.55 14.28 -4.52
C ARG A 392 21.72 14.27 -5.79
N GLU A 393 21.98 13.29 -6.65
CA GLU A 393 21.14 13.01 -7.82
C GLU A 393 19.72 12.64 -7.38
N TYR A 394 18.72 13.19 -8.07
CA TYR A 394 17.31 12.95 -7.79
C TYR A 394 16.62 12.15 -8.90
N GLU A 395 16.48 12.76 -10.08
CA GLU A 395 15.70 12.21 -11.18
C GLU A 395 16.29 12.69 -12.52
N LYS A 396 16.12 11.89 -13.58
CA LYS A 396 16.40 12.31 -14.96
C LYS A 396 15.10 12.76 -15.62
N GLU A 397 15.04 13.98 -16.11
CA GLU A 397 13.92 14.52 -16.89
C GLU A 397 14.27 14.56 -18.38
N TYR A 398 13.36 14.07 -19.22
CA TYR A 398 13.60 13.87 -20.65
C TYR A 398 12.83 14.86 -21.53
N LYS A 399 12.43 15.99 -20.95
CA LYS A 399 11.75 17.10 -21.62
C LYS A 399 12.07 18.41 -20.87
N ILE A 400 11.96 19.52 -21.59
CA ILE A 400 11.98 20.88 -21.08
C ILE A 400 10.54 21.37 -20.88
#